data_AF-A0A8J2AY42-F1
#
_entry.id   AF-A0A8J2AY42-F1
#
_cell.length_a   1.000
_cell.length_b   1.000
_cell.length_c   1.000
_cell.angle_alpha   90.00
_cell.angle_beta   90.00
_cell.angle_gamma   90.00
#
_symmetry.space_group_name_H-M   'P 1'
#
loop_
_entity.id
_entity.type
_entity.pdbx_description
1 polymer ?
#
loop_
_entity_poly.entity_id
_entity_poly.type
_entity_poly.pdbx_seq_one_letter_code
_entity_poly.pdbx_strand_id
1 'polypeptide(L)'
;MAQLHFEEEAGLFTQDPSQPPSMVKDLEFIQQHHHKFYSEMTIEYADDDQAFFFLASKRQPNRRLKLSLAADTAYTVLEDSTEDAAQSLISQQFESFEQVMSALDKGGFGDLLCNLVVDKLGELGELATEEPDEFEQNDAKFYNRPGQIDEEAHGVIGGGGIFGGVIDDVDPMAD
;
A
#
# COMPACT_ATOMS: atom_id res chain seq x y z
N MET A 1 21.15 -10.48 36.62
CA MET A 1 20.74 -10.60 35.21
C MET A 1 19.53 -9.69 35.03
N ALA A 2 19.69 -8.61 34.26
CA ALA A 2 18.59 -7.69 34.00
C ALA A 2 17.71 -8.27 32.88
N GLN A 3 16.43 -8.44 33.16
CA GLN A 3 15.43 -8.74 32.13
C GLN A 3 15.13 -7.43 31.40
N LEU A 4 15.52 -7.37 30.12
CA LEU A 4 15.05 -6.34 29.20
C LEU A 4 13.65 -6.76 28.75
N HIS A 5 12.64 -6.13 29.32
CA HIS A 5 11.26 -6.17 28.81
C HIS A 5 11.18 -5.14 27.69
N PHE A 6 11.14 -5.60 26.44
CA PHE A 6 10.75 -4.78 25.30
C PHE A 6 9.23 -4.86 25.19
N GLU A 7 8.53 -3.88 25.77
CA GLU A 7 7.14 -3.60 25.44
C GLU A 7 7.15 -2.65 24.25
N GLU A 8 7.20 -3.22 23.05
CA GLU A 8 6.86 -2.51 21.83
C GLU A 8 5.34 -2.44 21.76
N GLU A 9 4.76 -1.46 22.47
CA GLU A 9 3.36 -1.11 22.26
C GLU A 9 3.20 -0.57 20.84
N ALA A 10 2.82 -1.46 19.93
CA ALA A 10 2.06 -1.06 18.77
C ALA A 10 0.87 -0.27 19.30
N GLY A 11 0.93 1.06 19.17
CA GLY A 11 -0.10 2.00 19.59
C GLY A 11 -1.38 1.75 18.81
N LEU A 12 -2.08 0.68 19.19
CA LEU A 12 -3.43 0.37 18.79
C LEU A 12 -4.24 1.51 19.41
N PHE A 13 -4.61 2.49 18.59
CA PHE A 13 -5.57 3.52 18.96
C PHE A 13 -6.92 2.81 19.17
N THR A 14 -7.09 2.18 20.33
CA THR A 14 -8.38 1.74 20.81
C THR A 14 -9.10 3.02 21.18
N GLN A 15 -9.84 3.59 20.22
CA GLN A 15 -10.89 4.53 20.57
C GLN A 15 -11.71 3.90 21.68
N ASP A 16 -11.71 4.54 22.85
CA ASP A 16 -12.55 4.13 23.97
C ASP A 16 -13.98 4.08 23.41
N PRO A 17 -14.61 2.90 23.34
CA PRO A 17 -15.94 2.76 22.72
C PRO A 17 -17.02 3.55 23.49
N SER A 18 -16.68 4.12 24.66
CA SER A 18 -17.54 5.03 25.42
C SER A 18 -17.40 6.51 25.05
N GLN A 19 -16.36 6.92 24.30
CA GLN A 19 -16.25 8.29 23.80
C GLN A 19 -17.04 8.45 22.50
N PRO A 20 -17.83 9.52 22.36
CA PRO A 20 -18.48 9.82 21.09
C PRO A 20 -17.41 10.07 20.01
N PRO A 21 -17.68 9.70 18.74
CA PRO A 21 -16.82 10.06 17.63
C PRO A 21 -16.67 11.59 17.60
N SER A 22 -15.44 12.08 17.47
CA SER A 22 -15.15 13.50 17.43
C SER A 22 -14.44 13.82 16.13
N MET A 23 -15.13 14.58 15.27
CA MET A 23 -14.66 14.93 13.95
C MET A 23 -13.34 15.71 14.00
N VAL A 24 -13.14 16.52 15.05
CA VAL A 24 -11.88 17.24 15.29
C VAL A 24 -10.72 16.25 15.44
N LYS A 25 -10.89 15.20 16.26
CA LYS A 25 -9.85 14.17 16.44
C LYS A 25 -9.59 13.38 15.17
N ASP A 26 -10.63 13.10 14.38
CA ASP A 26 -10.48 12.38 13.12
C ASP A 26 -9.68 13.20 12.10
N LEU A 27 -9.91 14.52 12.01
CA LEU A 27 -9.12 15.40 11.17
C LEU A 27 -7.67 15.54 11.65
N GLU A 28 -7.43 15.62 12.96
CA GLU A 28 -6.08 15.59 13.54
C GLU A 28 -5.35 14.28 13.20
N PHE A 29 -6.04 13.15 13.30
CA PHE A 29 -5.51 11.84 12.92
C PHE A 29 -5.13 11.82 11.43
N ILE A 30 -6.00 12.31 10.55
CA ILE A 30 -5.71 12.43 9.11
C ILE A 30 -4.49 13.33 8.88
N GLN A 31 -4.38 14.44 9.60
CA GLN A 31 -3.21 15.32 9.51
C GLN A 31 -1.90 14.60 9.87
N GLN A 32 -1.91 13.81 10.94
CA GLN A 32 -0.73 13.11 11.42
C GLN A 32 -0.35 11.93 10.51
N HIS A 33 -1.32 11.13 10.07
CA HIS A 33 -1.05 9.86 9.40
C HIS A 33 -1.04 9.94 7.87
N HIS A 34 -1.71 10.93 7.27
CA HIS A 34 -1.83 11.04 5.81
C HIS A 34 -1.06 12.20 5.17
N HIS A 35 -0.20 12.92 5.92
CA HIS A 35 0.62 14.03 5.40
C HIS A 35 1.54 13.66 4.21
N LYS A 36 1.78 12.36 3.98
CA LYS A 36 2.53 11.89 2.81
C LYS A 36 1.76 12.04 1.49
N PHE A 37 0.42 12.16 1.52
CA PHE A 37 -0.43 12.11 0.32
C PHE A 37 -0.86 13.50 -0.21
N TYR A 38 -0.82 14.55 0.60
CA TYR A 38 -1.16 15.92 0.21
C TYR A 38 -0.03 16.90 0.57
N SER A 39 0.11 17.98 -0.18
CA SER A 39 1.16 18.98 0.06
C SER A 39 0.84 19.85 1.28
N GLU A 40 -0.45 20.15 1.46
CA GLU A 40 -0.95 20.96 2.55
C GLU A 40 -2.38 20.52 2.92
N MET A 41 -2.69 20.53 4.21
CA MET A 41 -4.05 20.42 4.74
C MET A 41 -4.31 21.54 5.73
N THR A 42 -5.33 22.36 5.49
CA THR A 42 -5.69 23.51 6.33
C THR A 42 -7.11 23.34 6.83
N ILE A 43 -7.30 23.23 8.15
CA ILE A 43 -8.63 23.19 8.76
C ILE A 43 -9.13 24.63 8.90
N GLU A 44 -10.25 24.97 8.25
CA GLU A 44 -10.88 26.28 8.34
C GLU A 44 -11.82 26.34 9.57
N TYR A 45 -12.55 25.25 9.80
CA TYR A 45 -13.48 25.10 10.92
C TYR A 45 -13.69 23.62 11.22
N ALA A 46 -13.83 23.26 12.49
CA ALA A 46 -14.24 21.92 12.89
C ALA A 46 -14.94 21.98 14.26
N ASP A 47 -16.12 21.38 14.33
CA ASP A 47 -16.79 20.99 15.57
C ASP A 47 -17.17 19.49 15.49
N ASP A 48 -18.00 18.99 16.40
CA ASP A 48 -18.41 17.59 16.40
C ASP A 48 -19.50 17.26 15.36
N ASP A 49 -20.18 18.26 14.79
CA ASP A 49 -21.27 18.09 13.81
C ASP A 49 -20.80 18.28 12.35
N GLN A 50 -19.85 19.19 12.13
CA GLN A 50 -19.34 19.56 10.82
C GLN A 50 -17.90 20.09 10.86
N ALA A 51 -17.20 19.92 9.74
CA ALA A 51 -15.89 20.49 9.52
C ALA A 51 -15.71 20.95 8.08
N PHE A 52 -14.93 22.01 7.91
CA PHE A 52 -14.52 22.57 6.63
C PHE A 52 -13.00 22.66 6.60
N PHE A 53 -12.41 22.12 5.56
CA PHE A 53 -10.96 22.10 5.42
C PHE A 53 -10.54 22.06 3.97
N PHE A 54 -9.28 22.40 3.72
CA PHE A 54 -8.68 22.38 2.42
C PHE A 54 -7.63 21.28 2.30
N LEU A 55 -7.51 20.70 1.10
CA LEU A 55 -6.43 19.80 0.73
C LEU A 55 -5.77 20.29 -0.55
N ALA A 56 -4.45 20.42 -0.55
CA ALA A 56 -3.65 20.71 -1.74
C ALA A 56 -2.97 19.43 -2.25
N SER A 57 -3.04 19.22 -3.57
CA SER A 57 -2.43 18.06 -4.21
C SER A 57 -0.89 18.15 -4.14
N LYS A 58 -0.21 17.00 -4.00
CA LYS A 58 1.26 16.93 -4.20
C LYS A 58 1.64 16.85 -5.67
N ARG A 59 0.85 16.14 -6.47
CA ARG A 59 1.16 15.87 -7.88
C ARG A 59 0.68 16.97 -8.82
N GLN A 60 -0.31 17.73 -8.40
CA GLN A 60 -0.92 18.83 -9.15
C GLN A 60 -0.82 20.12 -8.31
N PRO A 61 0.32 20.83 -8.35
CA PRO A 61 0.61 21.91 -7.39
C PRO A 61 -0.39 23.08 -7.40
N ASN A 62 -1.16 23.23 -8.48
CA ASN A 62 -2.21 24.26 -8.58
C ASN A 62 -3.61 23.76 -8.21
N ARG A 63 -3.75 22.47 -7.88
CA ARG A 63 -5.03 21.86 -7.53
C ARG A 63 -5.22 21.78 -6.02
N ARG A 64 -6.33 22.34 -5.57
CA ARG A 64 -6.76 22.42 -4.18
C ARG A 64 -8.26 22.16 -4.10
N LEU A 65 -8.66 21.36 -3.13
CA LEU A 65 -10.07 21.10 -2.83
C LEU A 65 -10.45 21.80 -1.53
N LYS A 66 -11.65 22.36 -1.49
CA LYS A 66 -12.36 22.68 -0.24
C LYS A 66 -13.35 21.57 0.02
N LEU A 67 -13.30 20.99 1.21
CA LEU A 67 -14.11 19.85 1.62
C LEU A 67 -14.98 20.25 2.81
N SER A 68 -16.19 19.71 2.85
CA SER A 68 -16.98 19.61 4.06
C SER A 68 -17.11 18.15 4.48
N LEU A 69 -17.04 17.92 5.78
CA LEU A 69 -17.40 16.66 6.42
C LEU A 69 -18.53 16.99 7.41
N ALA A 70 -19.65 16.27 7.34
CA ALA A 70 -20.74 16.43 8.30
C ALA A 70 -21.01 15.10 9.01
N ALA A 71 -21.89 15.11 10.02
CA ALA A 71 -22.25 13.94 10.82
C ALA A 71 -22.75 12.73 10.00
N ASP A 72 -23.11 12.92 8.71
CA ASP A 72 -23.42 11.85 7.75
C ASP A 72 -22.19 11.17 7.13
N THR A 73 -20.98 11.44 7.65
CA THR A 73 -19.68 10.79 7.37
C THR A 73 -19.16 10.90 5.94
N ALA A 74 -19.88 11.55 5.03
CA ALA A 74 -19.44 11.76 3.66
C ALA A 74 -18.61 13.04 3.52
N TYR A 75 -17.49 12.93 2.82
CA TYR A 75 -16.67 14.07 2.39
C TYR A 75 -17.30 14.66 1.13
N THR A 76 -17.77 15.90 1.20
CA THR A 76 -18.33 16.62 0.06
C THR A 76 -17.35 17.68 -0.42
N VAL A 77 -17.09 17.73 -1.73
CA VAL A 77 -16.26 18.77 -2.33
C VAL A 77 -17.10 20.02 -2.57
N LEU A 78 -16.74 21.12 -1.92
CA LEU A 78 -17.40 22.41 -2.08
C LEU A 78 -16.77 23.24 -3.20
N GLU A 79 -15.44 23.19 -3.31
CA GLU A 79 -14.66 23.94 -4.29
C GLU A 79 -13.52 23.05 -4.82
N ASP A 80 -13.21 23.17 -6.11
CA ASP A 80 -12.06 22.54 -6.76
C ASP A 80 -11.38 23.60 -7.62
N SER A 81 -10.09 23.85 -7.40
CA SER A 81 -9.33 24.86 -8.15
C SER A 81 -8.87 24.37 -9.53
N THR A 82 -9.27 23.17 -9.96
CA THR A 82 -9.00 22.72 -11.33
C THR A 82 -9.60 23.66 -12.37
N GLU A 83 -8.83 23.98 -13.41
CA GLU A 83 -9.31 24.76 -14.56
C GLU A 83 -10.06 23.89 -15.58
N ASP A 84 -9.90 22.56 -15.52
CA ASP A 84 -10.58 21.61 -16.40
C ASP A 84 -11.92 21.19 -15.80
N ALA A 85 -13.00 21.75 -16.36
CA ALA A 85 -14.37 21.44 -15.94
C ALA A 85 -14.72 19.95 -16.06
N ALA A 86 -14.13 19.21 -16.99
CA ALA A 86 -14.35 17.78 -17.14
C ALA A 86 -13.72 16.96 -15.99
N GLN A 87 -12.82 17.57 -15.22
CA GLN A 87 -12.12 16.96 -14.09
C GLN A 87 -12.57 17.50 -12.73
N SER A 88 -13.51 18.45 -12.74
CA SER A 88 -14.02 19.08 -11.52
C SER A 88 -14.70 18.05 -10.62
N LEU A 89 -14.32 18.09 -9.34
CA LEU A 89 -14.92 17.24 -8.31
C LEU A 89 -16.02 17.96 -7.53
N ILE A 90 -16.39 19.19 -7.89
CA ILE A 90 -17.37 19.99 -7.15
C ILE A 90 -18.68 19.20 -6.99
N SER A 91 -19.23 19.21 -5.77
CA SER A 91 -20.43 18.49 -5.34
C SER A 91 -20.31 16.96 -5.34
N GLN A 92 -19.14 16.38 -5.62
CA GLN A 92 -18.93 14.95 -5.42
C GLN A 92 -18.85 14.61 -3.94
N GLN A 93 -19.34 13.41 -3.61
CA GLN A 93 -19.31 12.84 -2.28
C GLN A 93 -18.41 11.61 -2.26
N PHE A 94 -17.61 11.50 -1.21
CA PHE A 94 -16.72 10.38 -0.97
C PHE A 94 -17.00 9.81 0.42
N GLU A 95 -16.99 8.49 0.54
CA GLU A 95 -17.25 7.77 1.79
C GLU A 95 -16.00 7.70 2.68
N SER A 96 -14.82 7.94 2.11
CA SER A 96 -13.56 7.86 2.83
C SER A 96 -12.55 8.90 2.35
N PHE A 97 -11.59 9.21 3.22
CA PHE A 97 -10.52 10.16 2.91
C PHE A 97 -9.61 9.64 1.77
N GLU A 98 -9.40 8.33 1.70
CA GLU A 98 -8.63 7.66 0.66
C GLU A 98 -9.25 7.84 -0.73
N GLN A 99 -10.59 7.81 -0.81
CA GLN A 99 -11.30 8.10 -2.05
C GLN A 99 -11.09 9.55 -2.49
N VAL A 100 -11.13 10.51 -1.55
CA VAL A 100 -10.79 11.91 -1.82
C VAL A 100 -9.37 12.03 -2.38
N MET A 101 -8.40 11.33 -1.77
CA MET A 101 -7.00 11.36 -2.23
C MET A 101 -6.81 10.71 -3.59
N SER A 102 -7.48 9.60 -3.86
CA SER A 102 -7.47 8.96 -5.16
C SER A 102 -8.05 9.87 -6.25
N ALA A 103 -9.13 10.60 -5.95
CA ALA A 103 -9.76 11.53 -6.87
C ALA A 103 -8.94 12.81 -7.10
N LEU A 104 -8.30 13.33 -6.04
CA LEU A 104 -7.43 14.51 -6.11
C LEU A 104 -6.23 14.26 -7.04
N ASP A 105 -5.58 13.10 -6.90
CA ASP A 105 -4.31 12.77 -7.57
C ASP A 105 -4.44 11.74 -8.71
N LYS A 106 -5.66 11.37 -9.10
CA LYS A 106 -5.98 10.46 -10.23
C LYS A 106 -5.14 9.17 -10.26
N GLY A 107 -5.25 8.37 -9.20
CA GLY A 107 -4.57 7.07 -9.10
C GLY A 107 -3.21 7.12 -8.41
N GLY A 108 -2.67 8.31 -8.12
CA GLY A 108 -1.41 8.44 -7.41
C GLY A 108 -1.42 7.92 -5.97
N PHE A 109 -2.60 7.89 -5.35
CA PHE A 109 -2.79 7.33 -4.02
C PHE A 109 -2.46 5.82 -3.98
N GLY A 110 -2.86 5.06 -5.01
CA GLY A 110 -2.56 3.63 -5.12
C GLY A 110 -1.06 3.36 -5.23
N ASP A 111 -0.36 4.09 -6.09
CA ASP A 111 1.10 3.97 -6.23
C ASP A 111 1.83 4.28 -4.92
N LEU A 112 1.40 5.34 -4.22
CA LEU A 112 1.98 5.76 -2.94
C LEU A 112 1.76 4.72 -1.85
N LEU A 113 0.57 4.10 -1.79
CA LEU A 113 0.30 3.00 -0.86
C LEU A 113 1.16 1.78 -1.17
N CYS A 114 1.25 1.38 -2.45
CA CYS A 114 2.09 0.26 -2.87
C CYS A 114 3.55 0.49 -2.48
N ASN A 115 4.09 1.68 -2.74
CA ASN A 115 5.47 2.03 -2.35
C ASN A 115 5.64 1.98 -0.83
N LEU A 116 4.70 2.52 -0.05
CA LEU A 116 4.77 2.49 1.42
C LEU A 116 4.78 1.05 1.96
N VAL A 117 3.98 0.15 1.38
CA VAL A 117 3.96 -1.26 1.75
C VAL A 117 5.27 -1.95 1.38
N VAL A 118 5.80 -1.69 0.17
CA VAL A 118 7.10 -2.23 -0.25
C VAL A 118 8.22 -1.76 0.66
N ASP A 119 8.26 -0.48 1.00
CA ASP A 119 9.26 0.10 1.91
C ASP A 119 9.19 -0.57 3.29
N LYS A 120 7.98 -0.72 3.85
CA LYS A 120 7.77 -1.36 5.16
C LYS A 120 8.13 -2.85 5.16
N LEU A 121 7.85 -3.56 4.07
CA LEU A 121 8.27 -4.95 3.92
C LEU A 121 9.78 -5.09 3.73
N GLY A 122 10.42 -4.11 3.08
CA GLY A 122 11.88 -4.02 2.95
C GLY A 122 12.55 -3.84 4.32
N GLU A 123 12.06 -2.91 5.14
CA GLU A 123 12.53 -2.71 6.52
C GLU A 123 12.41 -3.99 7.37
N LEU A 124 11.34 -4.77 7.19
CA LEU A 124 11.17 -6.07 7.87
C LEU A 124 12.11 -7.16 7.32
N GLY A 125 12.44 -7.12 6.03
CA GLY A 125 13.35 -8.07 5.39
C GLY A 125 14.81 -7.85 5.80
N GLU A 126 15.23 -6.60 5.97
CA GLU A 126 16.59 -6.25 6.43
C GLU A 126 16.81 -6.65 7.90
N LEU A 127 15.77 -6.70 8.72
CA LEU A 127 15.79 -7.23 10.09
C LEU A 127 15.92 -8.76 10.16
N ALA A 128 15.64 -9.49 9.08
CA ALA A 128 15.75 -10.95 9.02
C ALA A 128 17.13 -11.44 8.54
N THR A 129 18.07 -10.53 8.29
CA THR A 129 19.44 -10.83 7.80
C THR A 129 20.55 -10.60 8.83
N GLU A 130 20.23 -10.63 10.13
CA GLU A 130 21.27 -10.87 11.15
C GLU A 130 21.68 -12.36 11.05
N GLU A 131 22.80 -12.61 10.36
CA GLU A 131 23.34 -13.94 10.18
C GLU A 131 23.59 -14.65 11.54
N PRO A 132 23.29 -15.95 11.66
CA PRO A 132 23.69 -16.70 12.83
C PRO A 132 25.22 -16.71 12.94
N ASP A 133 25.73 -16.16 14.05
CA ASP A 133 27.13 -16.21 14.45
C ASP A 133 27.73 -17.59 14.17
N GLU A 134 28.89 -17.57 13.51
CA GLU A 134 29.71 -18.72 13.15
C GLU A 134 29.83 -19.72 14.32
N PHE A 135 29.07 -20.81 14.27
CA PHE A 135 29.32 -21.94 15.16
C PHE A 135 30.56 -22.68 14.66
N GLU A 136 31.64 -22.53 15.44
CA GLU A 136 32.93 -23.19 15.36
C GLU A 136 32.85 -24.62 14.80
N GLN A 137 33.61 -24.83 13.73
CA GLN A 137 34.06 -26.15 13.27
C GLN A 137 34.79 -26.86 14.41
N ASN A 138 34.24 -27.98 14.89
CA ASN A 138 35.01 -28.94 15.67
C ASN A 138 34.99 -30.33 15.00
N ASP A 139 36.12 -30.59 14.38
CA ASP A 139 36.76 -31.85 14.02
C ASP A 139 36.02 -33.18 14.25
N ALA A 140 35.78 -33.85 13.12
CA ALA A 140 36.24 -35.20 12.79
C ALA A 140 35.98 -36.34 13.81
N LYS A 141 35.32 -37.42 13.34
CA LYS A 141 35.98 -38.71 13.03
C LYS A 141 35.01 -39.89 12.76
N PHE A 142 35.32 -40.61 11.67
CA PHE A 142 35.06 -42.04 11.39
C PHE A 142 33.58 -42.50 11.33
N TYR A 143 33.05 -42.99 10.22
CA TYR A 143 33.48 -44.22 9.54
C TYR A 143 33.30 -44.18 8.01
N ASN A 144 34.40 -44.42 7.31
CA ASN A 144 34.40 -45.06 5.99
C ASN A 144 34.00 -46.53 6.15
N ARG A 145 33.11 -47.04 5.29
CA ARG A 145 33.12 -48.45 4.90
C ARG A 145 33.00 -48.55 3.38
N PRO A 146 34.01 -49.10 2.68
CA PRO A 146 34.00 -49.25 1.24
C PRO A 146 33.35 -50.59 0.85
N GLY A 147 32.70 -50.59 -0.34
CA GLY A 147 32.38 -51.79 -1.09
C GLY A 147 30.88 -52.10 -1.17
N GLN A 148 30.24 -51.72 -2.29
CA GLN A 148 30.11 -52.62 -3.42
C GLN A 148 29.53 -51.87 -4.63
N ILE A 149 30.23 -52.06 -5.74
CA ILE A 149 29.85 -51.76 -7.12
C ILE A 149 28.79 -52.77 -7.52
N ASP A 150 27.78 -52.36 -8.28
CA ASP A 150 27.39 -53.12 -9.46
C ASP A 150 26.81 -52.16 -10.52
N GLU A 151 27.42 -52.27 -11.69
CA GLU A 151 27.06 -51.69 -12.97
C GLU A 151 25.77 -52.31 -13.55
N GLU A 152 25.33 -51.73 -14.68
CA GLU A 152 24.26 -52.16 -15.59
C GLU A 152 22.87 -51.61 -15.20
N ALA A 153 22.05 -51.03 -16.08
CA ALA A 153 22.00 -51.14 -17.53
C ALA A 153 20.93 -50.18 -18.12
N HIS A 154 21.17 -49.74 -19.36
CA HIS A 154 20.20 -49.46 -20.44
C HIS A 154 19.12 -48.35 -20.30
N GLY A 155 19.06 -47.47 -21.30
CA GLY A 155 17.81 -46.74 -21.59
C GLY A 155 17.89 -45.51 -22.51
N VAL A 156 18.43 -45.63 -23.72
CA VAL A 156 18.27 -44.64 -24.80
C VAL A 156 16.89 -44.77 -25.43
N ILE A 157 16.05 -43.71 -25.42
CA ILE A 157 14.97 -43.39 -26.38
C ILE A 157 14.72 -41.86 -26.22
N GLY A 158 14.65 -40.96 -27.20
CA GLY A 158 14.48 -41.06 -28.64
C GLY A 158 13.25 -40.23 -29.09
N GLY A 159 13.47 -39.21 -29.93
CA GLY A 159 12.44 -38.55 -30.78
C GLY A 159 11.55 -37.50 -30.08
N GLY A 160 11.13 -36.40 -30.69
CA GLY A 160 11.19 -35.98 -32.09
C GLY A 160 9.89 -35.26 -32.45
N GLY A 161 10.00 -34.03 -32.99
CA GLY A 161 9.03 -33.42 -33.90
C GLY A 161 8.06 -32.38 -33.33
N ILE A 162 7.74 -31.23 -33.94
CA ILE A 162 7.61 -30.65 -35.31
C ILE A 162 6.14 -30.25 -35.58
N PHE A 163 5.97 -29.02 -36.10
CA PHE A 163 4.76 -28.37 -36.69
C PHE A 163 3.68 -27.86 -35.71
N GLY A 164 2.95 -26.75 -35.94
CA GLY A 164 2.78 -25.86 -37.09
C GLY A 164 1.35 -25.26 -37.07
N GLY A 165 1.13 -24.09 -37.69
CA GLY A 165 -0.18 -23.42 -37.92
C GLY A 165 -0.29 -22.08 -37.18
N VAL A 166 -0.34 -20.88 -37.76
CA VAL A 166 -1.06 -20.30 -38.93
C VAL A 166 -2.58 -20.35 -38.75
N ILE A 167 -3.26 -19.24 -39.13
CA ILE A 167 -4.71 -18.94 -39.26
C ILE A 167 -5.17 -17.91 -38.19
N ASP A 168 -5.84 -16.79 -38.46
CA ASP A 168 -6.32 -16.14 -39.70
C ASP A 168 -6.57 -14.64 -39.42
N ASP A 169 -6.49 -13.85 -40.50
CA ASP A 169 -7.02 -12.49 -40.65
C ASP A 169 -8.54 -12.45 -40.39
N VAL A 170 -9.00 -11.46 -39.63
CA VAL A 170 -10.43 -11.11 -39.53
C VAL A 170 -10.61 -9.67 -40.00
N ASP A 171 -11.22 -9.56 -41.18
CA ASP A 171 -11.72 -8.34 -41.83
C ASP A 171 -13.10 -7.97 -41.23
N PRO A 172 -13.32 -6.76 -40.69
CA PRO A 172 -14.65 -6.33 -40.28
C PRO A 172 -15.29 -5.40 -41.33
N MET A 173 -16.22 -5.96 -42.10
CA MET A 173 -17.25 -5.23 -42.84
C MET A 173 -18.62 -5.62 -42.29
N ALA A 174 -19.38 -4.67 -41.74
CA ALA A 174 -20.83 -4.67 -41.76
C ALA A 174 -21.40 -3.33 -41.30
N ASP A 175 -21.97 -2.62 -42.28
CA ASP A 175 -23.06 -1.62 -42.28
C ASP A 175 -23.13 -0.48 -41.24
#